data_AF-A0A6G3XVV4-F1
#
_entry.id   AF-A0A6G3XVV4-F1
#
_cell.length_a   1.000
_cell.length_b   1.000
_cell.length_c   1.000
_cell.angle_alpha   90.00
_cell.angle_beta   90.00
_cell.angle_gamma   90.00
#
_symmetry.space_group_name_H-M   'P 1'
#
loop_
_entity.id
_entity.type
_entity.pdbx_description
1 polymer ?
#
loop_
_entity_poly.entity_id
_entity_poly.type
_entity_poly.pdbx_seq_one_letter_code
_entity_poly.pdbx_strand_id
1 'polypeptide(L)'
;TAAAAAGVPGQNPPGYQSLNGTSMATPHVAGAAAILKQQNPTWTGDRIKAALTGSAKDGSHSVFQQGAGRLSVDRAIDQTVVAEPVSVNLGTQTWPHTDDTPVTKKVTYRNNGSAEV
;
A
#
# COMPACT_ATOMS: atom_id res chain seq x y z
N THR A 1 15.41 2.41 -7.09
CA THR A 1 15.00 3.80 -7.40
C THR A 1 16.26 4.62 -7.51
N ALA A 2 16.49 5.34 -8.61
CA ALA A 2 17.63 6.25 -8.71
C ALA A 2 17.20 7.62 -8.18
N ALA A 3 17.98 8.20 -7.26
CA ALA A 3 17.84 9.60 -6.84
C ALA A 3 18.87 10.44 -7.58
N ALA A 4 18.48 11.63 -8.04
CA ALA A 4 19.41 12.58 -8.63
C ALA A 4 20.37 13.07 -7.53
N ALA A 5 21.65 12.73 -7.65
CA ALA A 5 22.61 12.85 -6.54
C ALA A 5 23.81 13.74 -6.89
N ALA A 6 23.60 14.86 -7.60
CA ALA A 6 24.69 15.76 -8.01
C ALA A 6 25.59 16.14 -6.82
N GLY A 7 26.90 15.91 -6.94
CA GLY A 7 27.90 16.18 -5.89
C GLY A 7 28.15 15.08 -4.86
N VAL A 8 27.43 13.95 -4.90
CA VAL A 8 27.64 12.82 -3.96
C VAL A 8 28.65 11.80 -4.52
N PRO A 9 29.67 11.35 -3.76
CA PRO A 9 30.56 10.26 -4.16
C PRO A 9 29.81 8.94 -4.42
N GLY A 10 30.26 8.15 -5.40
CA GLY A 10 29.66 6.85 -5.72
C GLY A 10 28.50 6.90 -6.73
N GLN A 11 28.40 7.96 -7.52
CA GLN A 11 27.51 8.03 -8.68
C GLN A 11 27.94 7.06 -9.79
N ASN A 12 26.98 6.39 -10.42
CA ASN A 12 27.20 5.60 -11.62
C ASN A 12 25.86 5.37 -12.34
N PRO A 13 25.58 6.04 -13.49
CA PRO A 13 26.35 7.10 -14.16
C PRO A 13 26.32 8.46 -13.42
N PRO A 14 27.08 9.49 -13.86
CA PRO A 14 27.05 10.83 -13.25
C PRO A 14 25.63 11.39 -13.14
N GLY A 15 25.31 11.95 -11.96
CA GLY A 15 23.96 12.40 -11.62
C GLY A 15 23.04 11.31 -11.04
N TYR A 16 23.41 10.03 -11.13
CA TYR A 16 22.60 8.91 -10.67
C TYR A 16 23.33 8.12 -9.58
N GLN A 17 22.61 7.76 -8.53
CA GLN A 17 23.12 6.90 -7.48
C GLN A 17 22.11 5.80 -7.14
N SER A 18 22.63 4.60 -6.91
CA SER A 18 21.85 3.48 -6.40
C SER A 18 21.84 3.51 -4.87
N LEU A 19 20.64 3.55 -4.30
CA LEU A 19 20.40 3.58 -2.87
C LEU A 19 19.35 2.52 -2.51
N ASN A 20 19.46 1.97 -1.31
CA ASN A 20 18.56 0.95 -0.78
C ASN A 20 17.96 1.42 0.54
N GLY A 21 16.65 1.22 0.71
CA GLY A 21 15.96 1.55 1.96
C GLY A 21 14.49 1.91 1.74
N THR A 22 13.71 1.92 2.82
CA THR A 22 12.30 2.33 2.79
C THR A 22 12.15 3.78 2.35
N SER A 23 13.13 4.64 2.63
CA SER A 23 13.20 6.02 2.09
C SER A 23 13.14 6.08 0.56
N MET A 24 13.57 5.03 -0.15
CA MET A 24 13.50 4.94 -1.62
C MET A 24 12.23 4.23 -2.12
N ALA A 25 11.52 3.52 -1.22
CA ALA A 25 10.20 2.96 -1.49
C ALA A 25 9.09 4.02 -1.32
N THR A 26 9.18 4.86 -0.28
CA THR A 26 8.24 5.96 0.01
C THR A 26 7.92 6.84 -1.20
N PRO A 27 8.91 7.37 -1.97
CA PRO A 27 8.60 8.21 -3.14
C PRO A 27 7.87 7.45 -4.26
N HIS A 28 8.02 6.13 -4.38
CA HIS A 28 7.22 5.35 -5.34
C HIS A 28 5.75 5.30 -4.94
N VAL A 29 5.47 5.07 -3.65
CA VAL A 29 4.09 5.07 -3.14
C VAL A 29 3.47 6.46 -3.25
N ALA A 30 4.24 7.52 -2.96
CA ALA A 30 3.80 8.90 -3.14
C ALA A 30 3.48 9.22 -4.61
N GLY A 31 4.33 8.78 -5.56
CA GLY A 31 4.08 8.93 -6.99
C GLY A 31 2.81 8.19 -7.44
N ALA A 32 2.59 6.97 -6.97
CA ALA A 32 1.36 6.22 -7.25
C ALA A 32 0.12 6.92 -6.68
N ALA A 33 0.20 7.45 -5.45
CA ALA A 33 -0.87 8.22 -4.85
C ALA A 33 -1.19 9.49 -5.66
N ALA A 34 -0.17 10.16 -6.19
CA ALA A 34 -0.33 11.32 -7.05
C ALA A 34 -1.04 10.97 -8.37
N ILE A 35 -0.68 9.85 -9.01
CA ILE A 35 -1.35 9.35 -10.23
C ILE A 35 -2.84 9.12 -9.95
N LEU A 36 -3.18 8.42 -8.86
CA LEU A 36 -4.58 8.18 -8.49
C LEU A 36 -5.34 9.47 -8.19
N LYS A 37 -4.71 10.43 -7.49
CA LYS A 37 -5.30 11.74 -7.20
C LYS A 37 -5.55 12.56 -8.47
N GLN A 38 -4.64 12.47 -9.45
CA GLN A 38 -4.80 13.16 -10.73
C GLN A 38 -5.98 12.60 -11.52
N GLN A 39 -6.14 11.27 -11.56
CA GLN A 39 -7.28 10.64 -12.22
C GLN A 39 -8.60 10.79 -11.45
N ASN A 40 -8.52 10.89 -10.13
CA ASN A 40 -9.67 11.02 -9.25
C ASN A 40 -9.53 12.24 -8.32
N PRO A 41 -9.72 13.48 -8.83
CA PRO A 41 -9.47 14.71 -8.07
C PRO A 41 -10.31 14.83 -6.79
N THR A 42 -11.45 14.15 -6.72
CA THR A 42 -12.35 14.17 -5.56
C THR A 42 -12.02 13.12 -4.50
N TRP A 43 -11.11 12.18 -4.77
CA TRP A 43 -10.75 11.16 -3.79
C TRP A 43 -10.02 11.75 -2.60
N THR A 44 -10.38 11.27 -1.41
CA THR A 44 -9.69 11.55 -0.15
C THR A 44 -8.42 10.69 -0.03
N GLY A 45 -7.54 11.04 0.92
CA GLY A 45 -6.36 10.23 1.22
C GLY A 45 -6.69 8.78 1.58
N ASP A 46 -7.79 8.57 2.33
CA ASP A 46 -8.24 7.23 2.69
C ASP A 46 -8.69 6.41 1.48
N ARG A 47 -9.38 7.01 0.52
CA ARG A 47 -9.77 6.33 -0.73
C ARG A 47 -8.56 5.95 -1.56
N ILE A 48 -7.58 6.85 -1.68
CA ILE A 48 -6.32 6.57 -2.38
C ILE A 48 -5.58 5.43 -1.68
N LYS A 49 -5.49 5.46 -0.34
CA LYS A 49 -4.88 4.38 0.44
C LYS A 49 -5.61 3.06 0.23
N ALA A 50 -6.94 3.05 0.21
CA ALA A 50 -7.75 1.87 -0.04
C ALA A 50 -7.53 1.27 -1.42
N ALA A 51 -7.49 2.09 -2.46
CA ALA A 51 -7.17 1.64 -3.82
C ALA A 51 -5.75 1.05 -3.91
N LEU A 52 -4.74 1.72 -3.36
CA LEU A 52 -3.34 1.26 -3.41
C LEU A 52 -3.13 -0.05 -2.62
N THR A 53 -3.78 -0.19 -1.47
CA THR A 53 -3.64 -1.40 -0.63
C THR A 53 -4.48 -2.55 -1.15
N GLY A 54 -5.71 -2.30 -1.59
CA GLY A 54 -6.61 -3.32 -2.15
C GLY A 54 -6.21 -3.83 -3.54
N SER A 55 -5.28 -3.15 -4.22
CA SER A 55 -4.70 -3.58 -5.50
C SER A 55 -3.29 -4.15 -5.38
N ALA A 56 -2.73 -4.17 -4.16
CA ALA A 56 -1.39 -4.66 -3.93
C ALA A 56 -1.27 -6.14 -4.31
N LYS A 57 -0.12 -6.50 -4.88
CA LYS A 57 0.20 -7.88 -5.21
C LYS A 57 0.80 -8.56 -3.99
N ASP A 58 0.19 -9.65 -3.55
CA ASP A 58 0.71 -10.44 -2.45
C ASP A 58 2.14 -10.95 -2.71
N GLY A 59 2.88 -11.15 -1.63
CA GLY A 59 4.27 -11.60 -1.62
C GLY A 59 4.50 -12.71 -0.60
N SER A 60 5.74 -13.17 -0.49
CA SER A 60 6.10 -14.30 0.38
C SER A 60 6.41 -13.89 1.84
N HIS A 61 6.07 -12.66 2.24
CA HIS A 61 6.37 -12.16 3.59
C HIS A 61 5.11 -12.04 4.44
N SER A 62 5.26 -12.02 5.76
CA SER A 62 4.12 -11.81 6.64
C SER A 62 3.53 -10.41 6.47
N VAL A 63 2.25 -10.24 6.82
CA VAL A 63 1.57 -8.93 6.82
C VAL A 63 2.28 -7.88 7.69
N PHE A 64 3.05 -8.30 8.69
CA PHE A 64 3.86 -7.39 9.52
C PHE A 64 5.12 -6.88 8.81
N GLN A 65 5.59 -7.58 7.78
CA GLN A 65 6.77 -7.21 7.00
C GLN A 65 6.40 -6.48 5.70
N GLN A 66 5.34 -6.90 5.01
CA GLN A 66 4.96 -6.35 3.71
C GLN A 66 3.65 -5.55 3.68
N GLY A 67 2.90 -5.52 4.79
CA GLY A 67 1.55 -4.95 4.80
C GLY A 67 0.61 -5.72 3.86
N ALA A 68 -0.10 -4.98 3.02
CA ALA A 68 -1.03 -5.54 2.02
C ALA A 68 -0.31 -6.18 0.82
N GLY A 69 1.01 -6.02 0.70
CA GLY A 69 1.81 -6.56 -0.41
C GLY A 69 2.51 -5.46 -1.23
N ARG A 70 3.02 -5.86 -2.39
CA ARG A 70 3.77 -4.99 -3.31
C ARG A 70 2.83 -4.07 -4.10
N LEU A 71 3.19 -2.79 -4.18
CA LEU A 71 2.51 -1.79 -5.01
C LEU A 71 2.29 -2.27 -6.46
N SER A 72 1.07 -2.10 -6.98
CA SER A 72 0.68 -2.38 -8.38
C SER A 72 -0.18 -1.22 -8.90
N VAL A 73 0.46 -0.22 -9.52
CA VAL A 73 -0.23 1.01 -9.95
C VAL A 73 -1.22 0.77 -11.08
N ASP A 74 -0.88 -0.13 -11.99
CA ASP A 74 -1.75 -0.65 -13.05
C ASP A 74 -3.08 -1.17 -12.48
N ARG A 75 -3.01 -2.06 -11.49
CA ARG A 75 -4.22 -2.57 -10.82
C ARG A 75 -4.93 -1.49 -10.02
N ALA A 76 -4.20 -0.57 -9.39
CA ALA A 76 -4.79 0.47 -8.55
C ALA A 76 -5.67 1.45 -9.33
N ILE A 77 -5.35 1.66 -10.61
CA ILE A 77 -6.11 2.52 -11.52
C ILE A 77 -7.43 1.86 -11.95
N ASP A 78 -7.41 0.53 -12.17
CA ASP A 78 -8.56 -0.22 -12.69
C ASP A 78 -9.47 -0.81 -11.59
N GLN A 79 -8.96 -1.00 -10.37
CA GLN A 79 -9.68 -1.64 -9.26
C GLN A 79 -10.89 -0.79 -8.82
N THR A 80 -12.08 -1.33 -9.00
CA THR A 80 -13.33 -0.66 -8.59
C THR A 80 -13.78 -1.05 -7.18
N VAL A 81 -13.42 -2.25 -6.71
CA VAL A 81 -13.82 -2.78 -5.40
C VAL A 81 -12.68 -2.70 -4.41
N VAL A 82 -12.92 -2.07 -3.26
CA VAL A 82 -11.93 -1.94 -2.17
C VAL A 82 -12.54 -2.31 -0.81
N ALA A 83 -11.71 -2.78 0.11
CA ALA A 83 -12.10 -3.03 1.49
C ALA A 83 -11.91 -1.78 2.37
N GLU A 84 -12.89 -1.52 3.23
CA GLU A 84 -12.90 -0.49 4.25
C GLU A 84 -13.28 -1.13 5.61
N PRO A 85 -12.34 -1.21 6.59
CA PRO A 85 -10.97 -0.71 6.57
C PRO A 85 -10.02 -1.58 5.72
N VAL A 86 -8.90 -0.98 5.29
CA VAL A 86 -7.88 -1.63 4.45
C VAL A 86 -7.07 -2.72 5.15
N SER A 87 -7.14 -2.76 6.48
CA SER A 87 -6.42 -3.71 7.32
C SER A 87 -7.21 -3.96 8.61
N VAL A 88 -7.13 -5.18 9.12
CA VAL A 88 -7.80 -5.58 10.36
C VAL A 88 -6.74 -6.02 11.37
N ASN A 89 -6.81 -5.48 12.59
CA ASN A 89 -6.01 -5.93 13.72
C ASN A 89 -6.94 -6.69 14.69
N LEU A 90 -6.58 -7.93 15.00
CA LEU A 90 -7.35 -8.82 15.89
C LEU A 90 -6.83 -8.82 17.33
N GLY A 91 -5.82 -7.99 17.63
CA GLY A 91 -5.16 -7.94 18.93
C GLY A 91 -4.12 -9.05 19.08
N THR A 92 -3.38 -8.98 20.19
CA THR A 92 -2.43 -10.00 20.62
C THR A 92 -3.08 -10.84 21.70
N GLN A 93 -3.05 -12.17 21.59
CA GLN A 93 -3.46 -13.03 22.69
C GLN A 93 -2.27 -13.34 23.59
N THR A 94 -2.45 -13.08 24.88
CA THR A 94 -1.44 -13.27 25.91
C THR A 94 -1.59 -14.64 26.57
N TRP A 95 -0.50 -15.21 27.05
CA TRP A 95 -0.55 -16.43 27.85
C TRP A 95 -1.27 -16.18 29.20
N PRO A 96 -2.04 -17.15 29.74
CA PRO A 96 -2.31 -18.49 29.22
C PRO A 96 -3.48 -18.54 28.23
N HIS A 97 -3.30 -19.19 27.07
CA HIS A 97 -4.30 -19.22 25.98
C HIS A 97 -5.57 -20.07 26.24
N THR A 98 -5.83 -20.44 27.49
CA THR A 98 -7.00 -21.24 27.87
C THR A 98 -8.26 -20.40 28.07
N ASP A 99 -8.14 -19.08 28.08
CA ASP A 99 -9.22 -18.11 28.26
C ASP A 99 -9.45 -17.21 27.03
N ASP A 100 -8.78 -17.50 25.90
CA ASP A 100 -8.89 -16.74 24.66
C ASP A 100 -10.35 -16.65 24.19
N THR A 101 -10.82 -15.43 23.89
CA THR A 101 -12.16 -15.19 23.33
C THR A 101 -12.09 -14.83 21.85
N PRO A 102 -12.97 -15.37 20.98
CA PRO A 102 -12.94 -15.05 19.56
C PRO A 102 -13.12 -13.55 19.27
N VAL A 103 -12.19 -12.97 18.51
CA VAL A 103 -12.27 -11.58 18.07
C VAL A 103 -12.87 -11.51 16.67
N THR A 104 -14.03 -10.86 16.55
CA THR A 104 -14.69 -10.62 15.26
C THR A 104 -14.54 -9.15 14.85
N LYS A 105 -14.22 -8.91 13.58
CA LYS A 105 -14.16 -7.57 12.98
C LYS A 105 -14.93 -7.56 11.67
N LYS A 106 -15.74 -6.52 11.46
CA LYS A 106 -16.48 -6.31 10.22
C LYS A 106 -15.55 -5.75 9.15
N VAL A 107 -15.59 -6.34 7.96
CA VAL A 107 -14.97 -5.81 6.74
C VAL A 107 -16.09 -5.36 5.81
N THR A 108 -16.02 -4.12 5.33
CA THR A 108 -17.00 -3.58 4.37
C THR A 108 -16.33 -3.47 3.00
N TYR A 109 -17.02 -3.87 1.94
CA TYR A 109 -16.55 -3.63 0.58
C TYR A 109 -17.27 -2.44 -0.03
N ARG A 110 -16.53 -1.61 -0.74
CA ARG A 110 -17.05 -0.49 -1.54
C ARG A 110 -16.74 -0.74 -3.00
N ASN A 111 -17.78 -0.69 -3.83
CA ASN A 111 -17.65 -0.63 -5.27
C ASN A 111 -17.77 0.84 -5.73
N ASN A 112 -16.75 1.33 -6.43
CA ASN A 112 -16.69 2.66 -7.03
C ASN A 112 -16.99 2.64 -8.55
N GLY A 113 -17.22 1.46 -9.13
CA GLY A 113 -17.60 1.29 -10.52
C GLY A 113 -19.06 1.63 -10.78
N SER A 114 -19.43 1.67 -12.06
CA SER A 114 -20.79 1.94 -12.53
C SER A 114 -21.67 0.70 -12.72
N ALA A 115 -21.11 -0.50 -12.50
CA ALA A 115 -21.80 -1.77 -12.63
C ALA A 115 -21.67 -2.59 -11.33
N GLU A 116 -22.63 -3.49 -11.10
CA GLU A 116 -22.55 -4.50 -10.03
C GLU A 116 -21.38 -5.47 -10.28
N VAL A 117 -20.89 -6.09 -9.21
CA VAL A 117 -19.72 -6.99 -9.21
C VAL A 117 -20.09 -8.30 -8.53
#